data_AF-A0A349M143-F1
#
_entry.id   AF-A0A349M143-F1
#
_cell.length_a   1.000
_cell.length_b   1.000
_cell.length_c   1.000
_cell.angle_alpha   90.00
_cell.angle_beta   90.00
_cell.angle_gamma   90.00
#
_symmetry.space_group_name_H-M   'P 1'
#
loop_
_entity.id
_entity.type
_entity.pdbx_description
1 polymer ?
#
loop_
_entity_poly.entity_id
_entity_poly.type
_entity_poly.pdbx_seq_one_letter_code
_entity_poly.pdbx_strand_id
1 'polypeptide(L)'
;MSLLRQGKALALTIYLGESDQWQGMPLYVAVIQFLRKQGCAGATATRAVASYGAGSRLHESGGWRWSSDASIIIQVVDQPERLRRLLPSIQEMLGGGLITLHEVEVLKYSHARSRGLSAKLPVRQVMETAIITVRPDAPAATIIDVLLDAPFRVLPVIDNKDGTT
;
A
#
# COMPACT_ATOMS: atom_id res chain seq x y z
N MET A 1 7.41 6.54 -1.66
CA MET A 1 6.34 5.67 -2.20
C MET A 1 6.90 4.93 -3.41
N SER A 2 6.90 3.59 -3.41
CA SER A 2 7.50 2.84 -4.51
C SER A 2 6.50 2.72 -5.66
N LEU A 3 6.95 3.08 -6.87
CA LEU A 3 6.18 2.91 -8.09
C LEU A 3 6.30 1.46 -8.55
N LEU A 4 5.21 0.71 -8.52
CA LEU A 4 5.11 -0.56 -9.21
C LEU A 4 5.43 -0.33 -10.69
N ARG A 5 6.38 -1.10 -11.23
CA ARG A 5 6.75 -1.03 -12.65
C ARG A 5 5.81 -1.90 -13.47
N GLN A 6 5.61 -1.53 -14.73
CA GLN A 6 5.01 -2.44 -15.71
C GLN A 6 5.93 -3.67 -15.89
N GLY A 7 5.33 -4.82 -16.16
CA GLY A 7 6.03 -6.11 -16.29
C GLY A 7 5.78 -7.05 -15.12
N LYS A 8 6.73 -7.97 -14.87
CA LYS A 8 6.55 -9.06 -13.91
C LYS A 8 6.39 -8.54 -12.47
N ALA A 9 5.37 -9.06 -11.80
CA ALA A 9 5.05 -8.78 -10.41
C ALA A 9 4.48 -10.03 -9.72
N LEU A 10 4.24 -9.93 -8.41
CA LEU A 10 3.49 -10.94 -7.67
C LEU A 10 2.16 -10.36 -7.19
N ALA A 11 1.12 -11.18 -7.21
CA ALA A 11 -0.17 -10.92 -6.59
C ALA A 11 -0.31 -11.80 -5.35
N LEU A 12 -0.32 -11.16 -4.17
CA LEU A 12 -0.60 -11.79 -2.89
C LEU A 12 -2.10 -11.68 -2.60
N THR A 13 -2.75 -12.80 -2.28
CA THR A 13 -4.14 -12.81 -1.80
C THR A 13 -4.20 -13.46 -0.43
N ILE A 14 -4.79 -12.74 0.52
CA ILE A 14 -4.94 -13.15 1.92
C ILE A 14 -6.43 -13.33 2.20
N TYR A 15 -6.80 -14.48 2.76
CA TYR A 15 -8.16 -14.79 3.18
C TYR A 15 -8.23 -14.88 4.70
N LEU A 16 -9.12 -14.09 5.29
CA LEU A 16 -9.32 -14.01 6.74
C LEU A 16 -10.80 -13.81 7.08
N GLY A 17 -11.17 -13.96 8.35
CA GLY A 17 -12.51 -13.68 8.87
C GLY A 17 -12.71 -12.20 9.21
N GLU A 18 -13.90 -11.65 8.97
CA GLU A 18 -14.23 -10.26 9.28
C GLU A 18 -14.10 -9.94 10.79
N SER A 19 -14.31 -10.92 11.66
CA SER A 19 -14.17 -10.80 13.11
C SER A 19 -12.74 -11.05 13.62
N ASP A 20 -11.79 -11.44 12.77
CA ASP A 20 -10.41 -11.68 13.19
C ASP A 20 -9.78 -10.39 13.74
N GLN A 21 -9.01 -10.51 14.82
CA GLN A 21 -8.38 -9.37 15.49
C GLN A 21 -6.88 -9.52 15.61
N TRP A 22 -6.20 -8.38 15.55
CA TRP A 22 -4.78 -8.23 15.82
C TRP A 22 -4.58 -7.06 16.78
N GLN A 23 -4.06 -7.33 17.98
CA GLN A 23 -3.76 -6.31 18.99
C GLN A 23 -4.95 -5.35 19.29
N GLY A 24 -6.17 -5.90 19.35
CA GLY A 24 -7.40 -5.13 19.63
C GLY A 24 -7.97 -4.36 18.44
N MET A 25 -7.45 -4.58 17.23
CA MET A 25 -7.94 -3.99 15.98
C MET A 25 -8.40 -5.10 15.01
N PRO A 26 -9.41 -4.86 14.15
CA PRO A 26 -9.73 -5.81 13.09
C PRO A 26 -8.51 -6.14 12.22
N LEU A 27 -8.24 -7.44 12.03
CA LEU A 27 -7.02 -7.93 11.40
C LEU A 27 -6.84 -7.37 9.99
N TYR A 28 -7.91 -7.26 9.20
CA TYR A 28 -7.80 -6.68 7.85
C TYR A 28 -7.34 -5.22 7.85
N VAL A 29 -7.74 -4.44 8.86
CA VAL A 29 -7.30 -3.05 9.02
C VAL A 29 -5.82 -3.03 9.38
N ALA A 30 -5.40 -3.87 10.32
CA ALA A 30 -4.01 -3.98 10.73
C ALA A 30 -3.11 -4.37 9.54
N VAL A 31 -3.52 -5.36 8.73
CA VAL A 31 -2.78 -5.79 7.54
C VAL A 31 -2.69 -4.67 6.49
N ILE A 32 -3.79 -3.97 6.18
CA ILE A 32 -3.74 -2.84 5.24
C ILE A 32 -2.82 -1.73 5.76
N GLN A 33 -2.90 -1.39 7.04
CA GLN A 33 -2.03 -0.39 7.64
C GLN A 33 -0.55 -0.81 7.59
N PHE A 34 -0.25 -2.07 7.87
CA PHE A 34 1.08 -2.64 7.76
C PHE A 34 1.61 -2.51 6.33
N LEU A 35 0.86 -2.98 5.33
CA LEU A 35 1.24 -2.90 3.91
C LEU A 35 1.48 -1.47 3.45
N ARG A 36 0.63 -0.52 3.90
CA ARG A 36 0.78 0.91 3.63
C ARG A 36 2.06 1.47 4.25
N LYS A 37 2.35 1.16 5.53
CA LYS A 37 3.59 1.57 6.21
C LYS A 37 4.84 1.02 5.53
N GLN A 38 4.75 -0.21 4.99
CA GLN A 38 5.81 -0.86 4.22
C GLN A 38 5.92 -0.33 2.77
N GLY A 39 5.10 0.67 2.40
CA GLY A 39 5.20 1.36 1.12
C GLY A 39 4.80 0.50 -0.09
N CYS A 40 3.88 -0.46 0.10
CA CYS A 40 3.34 -1.24 -1.01
C CYS A 40 2.60 -0.34 -2.01
N ALA A 41 2.59 -0.74 -3.27
CA ALA A 41 1.96 -0.02 -4.38
C ALA A 41 0.46 0.19 -4.20
N GLY A 42 -0.20 -0.74 -3.50
CA GLY A 42 -1.61 -0.67 -3.15
C GLY A 42 -2.11 -2.00 -2.60
N ALA A 43 -3.18 -1.95 -1.81
CA ALA A 43 -3.89 -3.12 -1.30
C ALA A 43 -5.39 -2.86 -1.41
N THR A 44 -6.15 -3.90 -1.76
CA THR A 44 -7.61 -3.84 -1.83
C THR A 44 -8.20 -4.90 -0.92
N ALA A 45 -9.10 -4.52 -0.02
CA ALA A 45 -9.91 -5.46 0.75
C ALA A 45 -11.30 -5.58 0.11
N THR A 46 -11.77 -6.81 -0.04
CA THR A 46 -13.11 -7.14 -0.53
C THR A 46 -13.81 -8.02 0.49
N ARG A 47 -15.05 -7.67 0.84
CA ARG A 47 -15.90 -8.47 1.71
C ARG A 47 -16.69 -9.48 0.87
N ALA A 48 -16.53 -10.76 1.17
CA ALA A 48 -17.28 -11.83 0.52
C ALA A 48 -18.73 -11.86 1.02
N VAL A 49 -19.67 -12.14 0.13
CA VAL A 49 -21.09 -12.35 0.49
C VAL A 49 -21.28 -13.71 1.19
N ALA A 50 -20.51 -14.71 0.79
CA ALA A 50 -20.47 -16.04 1.39
C ALA A 50 -19.11 -16.69 1.13
N SER A 51 -18.67 -17.56 2.06
CA SER A 51 -17.40 -18.30 1.95
C SER A 51 -17.43 -19.57 2.80
N TYR A 52 -16.59 -20.54 2.45
CA TYR A 52 -16.36 -21.75 3.23
C TYR A 52 -14.87 -22.10 3.21
N GLY A 53 -14.28 -22.45 4.34
CA GLY A 53 -12.90 -22.96 4.40
C GLY A 53 -12.08 -22.47 5.59
N ALA A 54 -10.76 -22.36 5.41
CA ALA A 54 -9.80 -22.14 6.49
C ALA A 54 -10.03 -20.85 7.31
N GLY A 55 -10.57 -19.79 6.69
CA GLY A 55 -10.92 -18.55 7.39
C GLY A 55 -12.25 -18.60 8.15
N SER A 56 -13.15 -19.54 7.82
CA SER A 56 -14.46 -19.66 8.48
C SER A 56 -14.45 -20.55 9.73
N ARG A 57 -13.33 -21.23 10.01
CA ARG A 57 -13.17 -22.19 11.13
C ARG A 57 -12.45 -21.62 12.35
N LEU A 58 -11.93 -20.40 12.30
CA LEU A 58 -11.18 -19.82 13.43
C LEU A 58 -12.07 -19.32 14.58
N HIS A 59 -13.40 -19.44 14.46
CA HIS A 59 -14.35 -19.15 15.54
C HIS A 59 -15.35 -20.31 15.76
N GLU A 60 -14.83 -21.52 16.02
CA GLU A 60 -15.65 -22.61 16.56
C GLU A 60 -15.75 -22.51 18.10
N SER A 61 -16.68 -21.68 18.57
CA SER A 61 -17.29 -21.83 19.89
C SER A 61 -18.80 -22.03 19.74
N GLY A 62 -19.19 -23.24 19.37
CA GLY A 62 -20.52 -23.78 19.65
C GLY A 62 -21.56 -23.65 18.54
N GLY A 63 -21.83 -24.78 17.89
CA GLY A 63 -23.10 -25.05 17.21
C GLY A 63 -23.07 -24.87 15.69
N TRP A 64 -23.89 -25.67 15.04
CA TRP A 64 -24.12 -25.77 13.59
C TRP A 64 -24.72 -24.47 13.01
N ARG A 65 -23.99 -23.36 13.12
CA ARG A 65 -24.32 -22.09 12.49
C ARG A 65 -23.45 -21.96 11.25
N TRP A 66 -24.07 -21.72 10.10
CA TRP A 66 -23.35 -21.07 9.01
C TRP A 66 -22.58 -19.89 9.60
N SER A 67 -21.25 -19.84 9.40
CA SER A 67 -20.46 -18.74 9.95
C SER A 67 -21.04 -17.44 9.37
N SER A 68 -21.73 -16.68 10.20
CA SER A 68 -22.32 -15.39 9.82
C SER A 68 -21.26 -14.31 9.65
N ASP A 69 -20.00 -14.63 9.94
CA ASP A 69 -18.86 -13.77 9.73
C ASP A 69 -18.45 -13.82 8.26
N ALA A 70 -18.50 -12.67 7.58
CA ALA A 70 -18.07 -12.60 6.19
C ALA A 70 -16.56 -12.83 6.11
N SER A 71 -16.07 -13.45 5.04
CA SER A 71 -14.64 -13.48 4.79
C SER A 71 -14.19 -12.16 4.15
N ILE A 72 -13.05 -11.65 4.59
CA ILE A 72 -12.35 -10.54 3.93
C ILE A 72 -11.21 -11.11 3.10
N ILE A 73 -11.14 -10.67 1.84
CA ILE A 73 -10.09 -11.00 0.90
C ILE A 73 -9.24 -9.75 0.69
N ILE A 74 -7.96 -9.81 1.06
CA ILE A 74 -7.01 -8.71 0.81
C ILE A 74 -6.12 -9.10 -0.37
N GLN A 75 -6.10 -8.27 -1.40
CA GLN A 75 -5.27 -8.43 -2.59
C GLN A 75 -4.23 -7.32 -2.67
N VAL A 76 -2.98 -7.71 -2.92
CA VAL A 76 -1.83 -6.81 -3.07
C VAL A 76 -1.06 -7.24 -4.30
N VAL A 77 -0.73 -6.29 -5.18
CA VAL A 77 0.16 -6.53 -6.32
C VAL A 77 1.39 -5.64 -6.16
N ASP A 78 2.57 -6.25 -6.10
CA ASP A 78 3.82 -5.51 -5.94
C ASP A 78 5.03 -6.27 -6.54
N GLN A 79 6.20 -5.65 -6.46
CA GLN A 79 7.48 -6.23 -6.82
C GLN A 79 7.73 -7.53 -6.03
N PRO A 80 8.25 -8.59 -6.69
CA PRO A 80 8.49 -9.88 -6.05
C PRO A 80 9.31 -9.80 -4.77
N GLU A 81 10.35 -8.97 -4.76
CA GLU A 81 11.29 -8.81 -3.66
C GLU A 81 10.61 -8.19 -2.43
N ARG A 82 9.67 -7.26 -2.66
CA ARG A 82 8.92 -6.63 -1.58
C ARG A 82 7.96 -7.62 -0.95
N LEU A 83 7.13 -8.29 -1.75
CA LEU A 83 6.14 -9.23 -1.20
C LEU A 83 6.81 -10.40 -0.46
N ARG A 84 7.92 -10.93 -0.99
CA ARG A 84 8.68 -11.99 -0.30
C ARG A 84 9.27 -11.51 1.03
N ARG A 85 9.72 -10.27 1.12
CA ARG A 85 10.22 -9.68 2.38
C ARG A 85 9.12 -9.50 3.43
N LEU A 86 7.92 -9.14 3.00
CA LEU A 86 6.79 -8.87 3.90
C LEU A 86 6.04 -10.14 4.33
N LEU A 87 6.20 -11.23 3.58
CA LEU A 87 5.47 -12.48 3.80
C LEU A 87 5.61 -13.04 5.24
N PRO A 88 6.80 -13.09 5.87
CA PRO A 88 6.92 -13.63 7.22
C PRO A 88 6.11 -12.83 8.26
N SER A 89 6.15 -11.49 8.18
CA SER A 89 5.37 -10.63 9.08
C SER A 89 3.87 -10.77 8.87
N ILE A 90 3.44 -10.93 7.61
CA ILE A 90 2.01 -11.16 7.31
C ILE A 90 1.57 -12.52 7.86
N GLN A 91 2.40 -13.57 7.72
CA GLN A 91 2.13 -14.88 8.28
C GLN A 91 2.02 -14.86 9.81
N GLU A 92 2.88 -14.09 10.48
CA GLU A 92 2.82 -13.89 11.93
C GLU A 92 1.52 -13.18 12.36
N MET A 93 1.08 -12.15 11.62
CA MET A 93 -0.15 -11.42 11.92
C MET A 93 -1.42 -12.27 11.79
N LEU A 94 -1.43 -13.25 10.87
CA LEU A 94 -2.64 -14.02 10.57
C LEU A 94 -2.95 -15.07 11.64
N GLY A 95 -1.95 -15.70 12.26
CA GLY A 95 -2.15 -16.81 13.22
C GLY A 95 -2.76 -18.09 12.62
N GLY A 96 -3.51 -17.99 11.52
CA GLY A 96 -4.12 -19.05 10.73
C GLY A 96 -4.86 -18.45 9.51
N GLY A 97 -5.22 -19.27 8.53
CA GLY A 97 -5.93 -18.82 7.32
C GLY A 97 -5.29 -19.31 6.01
N LEU A 98 -5.61 -18.64 4.91
CA LEU A 98 -5.06 -18.96 3.59
C LEU A 98 -4.36 -17.73 3.00
N ILE A 99 -3.13 -17.94 2.54
CA ILE A 99 -2.37 -16.96 1.75
C ILE A 99 -1.99 -17.64 0.44
N THR A 100 -2.22 -16.96 -0.67
CA THR A 100 -1.79 -17.41 -2.00
C THR A 100 -0.94 -16.34 -2.66
N LEU A 101 -0.03 -16.78 -3.53
CA LEU A 101 0.90 -15.92 -4.24
C LEU A 101 0.96 -16.38 -5.69
N HIS A 102 0.69 -15.47 -6.62
CA HIS A 102 0.65 -15.75 -8.06
C HIS A 102 1.59 -14.81 -8.79
N GLU A 103 2.26 -15.30 -9.84
CA GLU A 103 2.95 -14.43 -10.78
C GLU A 103 1.93 -13.73 -11.67
N VAL A 104 2.09 -12.42 -11.85
CA VAL A 104 1.21 -11.59 -12.69
C VAL A 104 2.04 -10.64 -13.53
N GLU A 105 1.49 -10.21 -14.65
CA GLU A 105 2.07 -9.18 -15.49
C GLU A 105 1.28 -7.87 -15.35
N VAL A 106 1.96 -6.82 -14.89
CA VAL A 106 1.39 -5.50 -14.73
C VAL A 106 1.45 -4.80 -16.09
N LEU A 107 0.32 -4.77 -16.79
CA LEU A 107 0.21 -4.09 -18.09
C LEU A 107 0.25 -2.57 -17.95
N LYS A 108 -0.34 -2.04 -16.87
CA LYS A 108 -0.39 -0.60 -16.61
C LYS A 108 -0.48 -0.34 -15.12
N TYR A 109 0.51 0.35 -14.59
CA TYR A 109 0.42 1.00 -13.29
C TYR A 109 0.62 2.50 -13.49
N SER A 110 -0.47 3.24 -13.34
CA SER A 110 -0.44 4.69 -13.26
C SER A 110 -1.23 5.06 -12.03
N HIS A 111 -0.66 5.88 -11.14
CA HIS A 111 -1.52 6.68 -10.28
C HIS A 111 -2.53 7.34 -11.18
N ALA A 112 -3.82 7.31 -10.82
CA ALA A 112 -4.82 8.06 -11.55
C ALA A 112 -4.22 9.46 -11.70
N ARG A 113 -3.74 9.78 -12.91
CA ARG A 113 -3.44 11.15 -13.29
C ARG A 113 -4.74 11.81 -12.95
N SER A 114 -4.70 12.65 -11.93
CA SER A 114 -5.83 13.28 -11.27
C SER A 114 -6.95 13.35 -12.28
N ARG A 115 -8.02 12.57 -12.08
CA ARG A 115 -9.09 12.37 -13.08
C ARG A 115 -9.76 13.73 -13.29
N GLY A 116 -9.12 14.62 -14.05
CA GLY A 116 -9.11 16.06 -13.77
C GLY A 116 -8.71 16.37 -12.31
N LEU A 117 -7.64 17.12 -12.06
CA LEU A 117 -7.71 18.02 -10.89
C LEU A 117 -8.99 18.84 -11.12
N SER A 118 -9.98 18.75 -10.22
CA SER A 118 -11.13 19.64 -10.33
C SER A 118 -10.56 21.05 -10.45
N ALA A 119 -10.94 21.83 -11.46
CA ALA A 119 -10.47 23.22 -11.59
C ALA A 119 -10.78 24.06 -10.33
N LYS A 120 -11.66 23.56 -9.46
CA LYS A 120 -12.05 24.15 -8.18
C LYS A 120 -11.18 23.73 -6.99
N LEU A 121 -10.25 22.78 -7.15
CA LEU A 121 -9.32 22.38 -6.09
C LEU A 121 -8.18 23.40 -6.03
N PRO A 122 -8.02 24.18 -4.94
CA PRO A 122 -6.90 25.11 -4.82
C PRO A 122 -5.58 24.34 -4.76
N VAL A 123 -4.56 24.86 -5.47
CA VAL A 123 -3.24 24.21 -5.63
C VAL A 123 -2.63 23.77 -4.30
N ARG A 124 -2.80 24.56 -3.23
CA ARG A 124 -2.30 24.25 -1.87
C ARG A 124 -2.83 22.94 -1.26
N GLN A 125 -3.94 22.41 -1.75
CA GLN A 125 -4.53 21.15 -1.27
C GLN A 125 -4.04 19.92 -2.04
N VAL A 126 -3.31 20.14 -3.13
CA VAL A 126 -2.76 19.12 -4.01
C VAL A 126 -1.24 19.08 -3.88
N MET A 127 -0.64 20.23 -3.59
CA MET A 127 0.78 20.41 -3.40
C MET A 127 1.24 19.69 -2.11
N GLU A 128 2.31 18.91 -2.24
CA GLU A 128 3.07 18.43 -1.09
C GLU A 128 3.80 19.64 -0.49
N THR A 129 3.46 20.02 0.75
CA THR A 129 4.06 21.18 1.42
C THR A 129 5.46 20.90 1.95
N ALA A 130 5.82 19.64 2.11
CA ALA A 130 7.15 19.19 2.54
C ALA A 130 8.00 18.78 1.33
N ILE A 131 8.29 19.74 0.44
CA ILE A 131 9.30 19.53 -0.61
C ILE A 131 10.67 20.02 -0.11
N ILE A 132 11.68 19.18 -0.22
CA ILE A 132 13.07 19.60 -0.05
C ILE A 132 13.45 20.32 -1.34
N THR A 133 13.96 21.54 -1.22
CA THR A 133 14.41 22.35 -2.36
C THR A 133 15.89 22.65 -2.19
N VAL A 134 16.59 22.79 -3.31
CA VAL A 134 18.02 23.08 -3.31
C VAL A 134 18.26 24.33 -4.14
N ARG A 135 19.19 25.17 -3.70
CA ARG A 135 19.54 26.41 -4.40
C ARG A 135 20.55 26.11 -5.54
N PRO A 136 20.57 26.89 -6.62
CA PRO A 136 21.51 26.71 -7.74
C PRO A 136 22.99 26.73 -7.34
N ASP A 137 23.32 27.40 -6.24
CA ASP A 137 24.68 27.54 -5.70
C ASP A 137 25.06 26.40 -4.74
N ALA A 138 24.13 25.49 -4.40
CA ALA A 138 24.43 24.37 -3.53
C ALA A 138 25.29 23.32 -4.28
N PRO A 139 26.31 22.72 -3.61
CA PRO A 139 27.14 21.69 -4.21
C PRO A 139 26.33 20.47 -4.68
N ALA A 140 26.69 19.93 -5.84
CA ALA A 140 26.02 18.75 -6.41
C ALA A 140 26.05 17.52 -5.49
N ALA A 141 27.05 17.42 -4.60
CA ALA A 141 27.13 16.34 -3.60
C ALA A 141 25.90 16.33 -2.66
N THR A 142 25.42 17.50 -2.24
CA THR A 142 24.26 17.64 -1.36
C THR A 142 22.97 17.13 -2.01
N ILE A 143 22.87 17.22 -3.35
CA ILE A 143 21.73 16.74 -4.13
C ILE A 143 21.70 15.21 -4.15
N ILE A 144 22.86 14.57 -4.23
CA ILE A 144 22.97 13.11 -4.33
C ILE A 144 22.49 12.44 -3.04
N ASP A 145 22.93 12.93 -1.88
CA ASP A 145 22.53 12.38 -0.58
C ASP A 145 21.01 12.52 -0.36
N VAL A 146 20.46 13.68 -0.72
CA VAL A 146 19.02 13.93 -0.60
C VAL A 146 18.21 13.05 -1.57
N LEU A 147 18.67 12.83 -2.80
CA LEU A 147 17.97 12.00 -3.78
C LEU A 147 18.05 10.50 -3.49
N LEU A 148 19.10 10.04 -2.82
CA LEU A 148 19.25 8.62 -2.47
C LEU A 148 18.27 8.20 -1.37
N ASP A 149 17.97 9.09 -0.43
CA ASP A 149 17.02 8.83 0.68
C ASP A 149 15.59 9.31 0.39
N ALA A 150 15.40 10.15 -0.62
CA ALA A 150 14.10 10.72 -0.92
C ALA A 150 13.14 9.76 -1.66
N PRO A 151 11.83 9.83 -1.38
CA PRO A 151 10.81 9.12 -2.15
C PRO A 151 10.56 9.69 -3.56
N PHE A 152 11.31 10.73 -3.96
CA PHE A 152 11.16 11.46 -5.23
C PHE A 152 12.46 11.44 -6.04
N ARG A 153 12.35 11.43 -7.38
CA ARG A 153 13.48 11.33 -8.32
C ARG A 153 13.93 12.67 -8.91
N VAL A 154 13.26 13.76 -8.55
CA VAL A 154 13.54 15.11 -9.05
C VAL A 154 13.47 16.07 -7.88
N LEU A 155 14.46 16.96 -7.79
CA LEU A 155 14.46 18.08 -6.85
C LEU A 155 14.22 19.37 -7.64
N PRO A 156 13.20 20.17 -7.29
CA PRO A 156 13.03 21.49 -7.88
C PRO A 156 14.15 22.42 -7.40
N VAL A 157 14.80 23.10 -8.35
CA VAL A 157 15.80 24.12 -8.09
C VAL A 157 15.10 25.48 -8.16
N ILE A 158 15.19 26.26 -7.09
CA ILE A 158 14.53 27.57 -7.01
C ILE A 158 15.58 28.67 -7.19
N ASP A 159 15.40 29.49 -8.23
CA ASP A 159 16.20 30.69 -8.44
C ASP A 159 15.85 31.75 -7.38
N ASN A 160 16.84 32.52 -6.98
CA ASN A 160 16.74 33.47 -5.87
C ASN A 160 15.94 34.76 -6.21
N LYS A 161 15.00 34.70 -7.15
CA LYS A 161 14.19 35.84 -7.59
C LYS A 161 12.74 35.72 -7.10
N ASP A 162 12.56 35.76 -5.78
CA ASP A 162 11.27 36.10 -5.18
C ASP A 162 11.46 37.29 -4.23
N GLY A 163 11.55 38.47 -4.84
CA GLY A 163 11.11 39.73 -4.26
C GLY A 163 9.87 40.18 -5.02
N THR A 164 8.71 39.96 -4.39
CA THR A 164 7.44 40.69 -4.54
C THR A 164 7.03 41.21 -5.92
N THR A 165 5.94 40.67 -6.49
CA THR A 165 4.71 41.47 -6.74
C THR A 165 3.49 40.57 -6.83
#